data_AF-A0A1F8H3A1-F1
#
_entry.id   AF-A0A1F8H3A1-F1
#
_cell.length_a   1.000
_cell.length_b   1.000
_cell.length_c   1.000
_cell.angle_alpha   90.00
_cell.angle_beta   90.00
_cell.angle_gamma   90.00
#
_symmetry.space_group_name_H-M   'P 1'
#
loop_
_entity.id
_entity.type
_entity.pdbx_description
1 polymer ?
#
loop_
_entity_poly.entity_id
_entity_poly.type
_entity_poly.pdbx_seq_one_letter_code
_entity_poly.pdbx_strand_id
1 'polypeptide(L)'
;MHLDIFNLVDFELIDSKNMPIIASTHTESAFPNLKKSMPAIEAAGYFAREIDQTMFENERDDKMWSFLVKVFTGLDQNASDRTRLNDFFSQNREELIRVSGY
;
A
#
# COMPACT_ATOMS: atom_id res chain seq x y z
N MET A 1 8.27 10.27 -14.05
CA MET A 1 8.74 8.97 -13.51
C MET A 1 7.55 8.37 -12.78
N HIS A 2 6.89 7.37 -13.38
CA HIS A 2 5.55 6.90 -12.96
C HIS A 2 5.59 5.73 -11.95
N LEU A 3 6.74 5.04 -11.88
CA LEU A 3 7.02 3.98 -10.92
C LEU A 3 7.83 4.55 -9.77
N ASP A 4 7.15 4.69 -8.64
CA ASP A 4 7.72 5.18 -7.40
C ASP A 4 7.06 4.45 -6.24
N ILE A 5 7.75 4.35 -5.12
CA ILE A 5 7.29 3.60 -3.94
C ILE A 5 5.97 4.21 -3.46
N PHE A 6 5.05 3.34 -3.03
CA PHE A 6 3.71 3.68 -2.59
C PHE A 6 2.78 4.29 -3.66
N ASN A 7 3.16 4.37 -4.93
CA ASN A 7 2.17 4.69 -5.97
C ASN A 7 1.19 3.52 -6.15
N LEU A 8 -0.08 3.86 -6.32
CA LEU A 8 -1.07 2.96 -6.90
C LEU A 8 -0.97 3.08 -8.42
N VAL A 9 -0.66 1.97 -9.08
CA VAL A 9 -0.34 1.93 -10.51
C VAL A 9 -1.04 0.75 -11.16
N ASP A 10 -1.69 1.01 -12.28
CA ASP A 10 -2.15 -0.01 -13.20
C ASP A 10 -1.03 -0.36 -14.18
N PHE A 11 -0.86 -1.66 -14.38
CA PHE A 11 0.14 -2.22 -15.28
C PHE A 11 -0.53 -2.96 -16.43
N GLU A 12 -0.10 -2.68 -17.65
CA GLU A 12 -0.28 -3.62 -18.76
C GLU A 12 0.98 -4.48 -18.85
N LEU A 13 0.80 -5.79 -18.77
CA LEU A 13 1.89 -6.76 -18.76
C LEU A 13 1.89 -7.60 -20.04
N ILE A 14 3.08 -7.88 -20.56
CA ILE A 14 3.32 -8.91 -21.57
C ILE A 14 3.90 -10.12 -20.85
N ASP A 15 3.17 -11.23 -20.91
CA ASP A 15 3.63 -12.48 -20.31
C ASP A 15 4.90 -13.00 -21.01
N SER A 16 5.90 -13.34 -20.20
CA SER A 16 7.12 -14.01 -20.64
C SER A 16 7.37 -15.22 -19.74
N LYS A 17 8.21 -16.18 -20.19
CA LYS A 17 8.38 -17.47 -19.49
C LYS A 17 8.80 -17.37 -18.02
N ASN A 18 9.48 -16.29 -17.61
CA ASN A 18 10.06 -16.17 -16.27
C ASN A 18 9.68 -14.88 -15.54
N MET A 19 9.45 -13.77 -16.24
CA MET A 19 9.18 -12.47 -15.62
C MET A 19 8.34 -11.62 -16.58
N PRO A 20 7.13 -11.20 -16.18
CA PRO A 20 6.31 -10.33 -17.02
C PRO A 20 7.05 -9.03 -17.36
N ILE A 21 6.88 -8.56 -18.59
CA ILE A 21 7.43 -7.28 -19.04
C ILE A 21 6.33 -6.22 -18.91
N ILE A 22 6.63 -5.11 -18.23
CA ILE A 22 5.73 -3.96 -18.16
C ILE A 22 5.70 -3.28 -19.53
N ALA A 23 4.56 -3.34 -20.21
CA ALA A 23 4.34 -2.69 -21.50
C ALA A 23 3.89 -1.25 -21.35
N SER A 24 3.03 -0.98 -20.36
CA SER A 24 2.57 0.37 -20.03
C SER A 24 2.24 0.50 -18.54
N THR A 25 2.21 1.74 -18.06
CA THR A 25 1.91 2.06 -16.66
C THR A 25 0.98 3.28 -16.59
N HIS A 26 -0.04 3.20 -15.77
CA HIS A 26 -0.91 4.34 -15.45
C HIS A 26 -0.95 4.55 -13.94
N THR A 27 -0.50 5.73 -13.47
CA THR A 27 -0.57 6.05 -12.04
C THR A 27 -1.99 6.46 -11.68
N GLU A 28 -2.70 5.64 -10.91
CA GLU A 28 -4.03 5.98 -10.39
C GLU A 28 -3.92 6.97 -9.21
N SER A 29 -2.98 6.74 -8.29
CA SER A 29 -2.74 7.60 -7.14
C SER A 29 -1.26 7.66 -6.77
N ALA A 30 -0.77 8.87 -6.47
CA ALA A 30 0.62 9.11 -6.09
C ALA A 30 0.83 9.38 -4.59
N PHE A 31 -0.25 9.49 -3.81
CA PHE A 31 -0.25 9.80 -2.37
C PHE A 31 0.83 10.84 -1.96
N PRO A 32 0.73 12.09 -2.45
CA PRO A 32 1.79 13.07 -2.32
C PRO A 32 2.02 13.55 -0.88
N ASN A 33 1.01 13.50 -0.01
CA ASN A 33 1.12 13.92 1.38
C ASN A 33 1.79 12.84 2.23
N LEU A 34 1.45 11.57 1.98
CA LEU A 34 2.13 10.41 2.56
C LEU A 34 3.63 10.53 2.29
N LYS A 35 4.02 10.77 1.03
CA LYS A 35 5.43 10.89 0.60
C LYS A 35 6.18 12.11 1.15
N LYS A 36 5.46 13.11 1.64
CA LYS A 36 6.07 14.32 2.25
C LYS A 36 6.21 14.19 3.76
N SER A 37 5.61 13.17 4.38
CA SER A 37 5.58 12.98 5.82
C SER A 37 6.36 11.73 6.20
N MET A 38 7.52 11.92 6.82
CA MET A 38 8.35 10.79 7.28
C MET A 38 7.56 9.81 8.18
N PRO A 39 6.76 10.27 9.17
CA PRO A 39 5.94 9.36 9.97
C PRO A 39 4.92 8.58 9.13
N ALA A 40 4.34 9.18 8.09
CA ALA A 40 3.40 8.49 7.21
C ALA A 40 4.10 7.45 6.32
N ILE A 41 5.32 7.74 5.85
CA ILE A 41 6.18 6.79 5.14
C ILE A 41 6.52 5.59 6.03
N GLU A 42 6.90 5.83 7.28
CA GLU A 42 7.20 4.76 8.24
C GLU A 42 5.98 3.87 8.49
N ALA A 43 4.81 4.48 8.69
CA ALA A 43 3.55 3.76 8.83
C ALA A 43 3.20 2.94 7.58
N ALA A 44 3.31 3.54 6.39
CA ALA A 44 3.05 2.85 5.12
C ALA A 44 4.01 1.67 4.91
N GLY A 45 5.29 1.86 5.23
CA GLY A 45 6.32 0.83 5.17
C GLY A 45 6.08 -0.32 6.16
N TYR A 46 5.53 -0.04 7.34
CA TYR A 46 5.09 -1.06 8.28
C TYR A 46 4.01 -1.95 7.64
N PHE A 47 2.90 -1.39 7.18
CA PHE A 47 1.82 -2.18 6.58
C PHE A 47 2.26 -2.95 5.34
N ALA A 48 3.04 -2.32 4.45
CA ALA A 48 3.56 -2.98 3.26
C ALA A 48 4.41 -4.21 3.61
N ARG A 49 5.26 -4.10 4.64
CA ARG A 49 6.11 -5.21 5.10
C ARG A 49 5.31 -6.33 5.75
N GLU A 50 4.35 -6.00 6.60
CA GLU A 50 3.52 -7.02 7.25
C GLU A 50 2.70 -7.81 6.22
N ILE A 51 2.18 -7.14 5.20
CA ILE A 51 1.46 -7.78 4.09
C ILE A 51 2.39 -8.66 3.26
N ASP A 52 3.57 -8.16 2.88
CA ASP A 52 4.59 -8.93 2.15
C ASP A 52 4.98 -10.24 2.88
N GLN A 53 5.04 -10.20 4.21
CA GLN A 53 5.37 -11.37 5.05
C GLN A 53 4.20 -12.35 5.24
N THR A 54 2.96 -11.92 4.99
CA THR A 54 1.76 -12.73 5.26
C THR A 54 1.07 -13.24 4.00
N MET A 55 1.25 -12.59 2.85
CA MET A 55 0.67 -13.01 1.59
C MET A 55 1.39 -14.25 1.02
N PHE A 56 0.63 -15.19 0.45
CA PHE A 56 1.19 -16.27 -0.35
C PHE A 56 1.59 -15.75 -1.74
N GLU A 57 2.76 -16.16 -2.22
CA GLU A 57 3.22 -15.79 -3.56
C GLU A 57 2.23 -16.25 -4.63
N ASN A 58 1.91 -15.36 -5.58
CA ASN A 58 1.03 -15.59 -6.73
C ASN A 58 -0.45 -15.87 -6.39
N GLU A 59 -0.89 -15.65 -5.15
CA GLU A 59 -2.31 -15.72 -4.80
C GLU A 59 -2.92 -14.31 -4.78
N ARG A 60 -4.02 -14.14 -5.51
CA ARG A 60 -4.75 -12.88 -5.53
C ARG A 60 -5.61 -12.78 -4.27
N ASP A 61 -5.34 -11.77 -3.43
CA ASP A 61 -6.17 -11.43 -2.28
C ASP A 61 -6.73 -9.99 -2.42
N ASP A 62 -7.95 -9.91 -2.94
CA ASP A 62 -8.65 -8.64 -3.12
C ASP A 62 -8.95 -7.92 -1.80
N LYS A 63 -9.12 -8.66 -0.69
CA LYS A 63 -9.43 -8.05 0.61
C LYS A 63 -8.21 -7.36 1.17
N MET A 64 -7.05 -8.03 1.13
CA MET A 64 -5.80 -7.45 1.59
C MET A 64 -5.37 -6.28 0.70
N TRP A 65 -5.55 -6.40 -0.62
CA TRP A 65 -5.29 -5.30 -1.55
C TRP A 65 -6.15 -4.08 -1.24
N SER A 66 -7.47 -4.27 -1.09
CA SER A 66 -8.40 -3.19 -0.76
C SER A 66 -8.08 -2.55 0.59
N PHE A 67 -7.66 -3.35 1.57
CA PHE A 67 -7.18 -2.87 2.87
C PHE A 67 -5.93 -1.99 2.71
N LEU A 68 -4.93 -2.43 1.97
CA LEU A 68 -3.69 -1.66 1.76
C LEU A 68 -3.96 -0.31 1.07
N VAL A 69 -4.83 -0.31 0.04
CA VAL A 69 -5.24 0.92 -0.65
C VAL A 69 -5.97 1.87 0.29
N LYS A 70 -6.88 1.36 1.13
CA LYS A 70 -7.59 2.14 2.17
C LYS A 70 -6.58 2.75 3.15
N VAL A 71 -5.62 1.97 3.64
CA VAL A 71 -4.61 2.43 4.59
C VAL A 71 -3.76 3.53 3.98
N PHE A 72 -3.23 3.36 2.77
CA PHE A 72 -2.39 4.38 2.13
C PHE A 72 -3.17 5.66 1.84
N THR A 73 -4.43 5.54 1.44
CA THR A 73 -5.33 6.68 1.27
C THR A 73 -5.54 7.43 2.59
N GLY A 74 -5.81 6.71 3.68
CA GLY A 74 -5.99 7.34 4.99
C GLY A 74 -4.71 7.94 5.57
N LEU A 75 -3.56 7.30 5.35
CA LEU A 75 -2.25 7.86 5.74
C LEU A 75 -1.96 9.14 4.97
N ASP A 76 -2.26 9.20 3.68
CA ASP A 76 -2.13 10.43 2.88
C ASP A 76 -3.02 11.56 3.41
N GLN A 77 -4.27 11.25 3.73
CA GLN A 77 -5.24 12.23 4.26
C GLN A 77 -4.87 12.76 5.64
N ASN A 78 -4.21 11.96 6.49
CA ASN A 78 -3.84 12.32 7.86
C ASN A 78 -2.37 12.73 8.02
N ALA A 79 -1.58 12.75 6.93
CA ALA A 79 -0.13 12.96 6.95
C ALA A 79 0.33 14.27 7.63
N SER A 80 -0.54 15.29 7.67
CA SER A 80 -0.25 16.61 8.25
C SER A 80 -0.53 16.72 9.75
N ASP A 81 -1.30 15.79 10.34
CA ASP A 81 -1.69 15.81 11.75
C ASP A 81 -1.17 14.55 12.45
N ARG A 82 -0.14 14.73 13.28
CA ARG A 82 0.54 13.62 13.96
C ARG A 82 -0.38 12.84 14.91
N THR A 83 -1.31 13.52 15.57
CA THR A 83 -2.23 12.85 16.51
C THR A 83 -3.19 11.96 15.72
N ARG A 84 -3.80 12.52 14.67
CA ARG A 84 -4.71 11.74 13.79
C ARG A 84 -3.99 10.60 13.08
N LEU A 85 -2.75 10.81 12.65
CA LEU A 85 -1.93 9.77 12.03
C LEU A 85 -1.69 8.61 13.00
N ASN A 86 -1.33 8.89 14.25
CA ASN A 86 -1.10 7.85 15.27
C ASN A 86 -2.39 7.09 15.63
N ASP A 87 -3.51 7.81 15.75
CA ASP A 87 -4.82 7.21 16.01
C ASP A 87 -5.23 6.29 14.85
N PHE A 88 -5.07 6.78 13.61
CA PHE A 88 -5.33 6.01 12.40
C PHE A 88 -4.43 4.77 12.30
N PHE A 89 -3.14 4.91 12.58
CA PHE A 89 -2.20 3.79 12.59
C PHE A 89 -2.63 2.70 13.58
N SER A 90 -2.97 3.09 14.81
CA SER A 90 -3.39 2.16 15.86
C SER A 90 -4.64 1.38 15.47
N GLN A 91 -5.65 2.06 14.92
CA GLN A 91 -6.90 1.45 14.47
C GLN A 91 -6.66 0.43 13.34
N ASN A 92 -5.88 0.82 12.32
CA ASN A 92 -5.66 -0.05 11.16
C ASN A 92 -4.69 -1.20 11.47
N ARG A 93 -3.84 -1.07 12.50
CA ARG A 93 -3.03 -2.19 12.99
C ARG A 93 -3.90 -3.31 13.57
N GLU A 94 -4.96 -2.99 14.29
CA GLU A 94 -5.93 -3.99 14.75
C GLU A 94 -6.73 -4.60 13.60
N GLU A 95 -7.09 -3.79 12.61
CA GLU A 95 -7.80 -4.25 11.42
C GLU A 95 -6.95 -5.19 10.56
N LEU A 96 -5.64 -4.94 10.44
CA LEU A 96 -4.71 -5.81 9.72
C LEU A 96 -4.78 -7.26 10.24
N ILE A 97 -4.81 -7.44 11.57
CA ILE A 97 -4.90 -8.77 12.21
C ILE A 97 -6.22 -9.45 11.82
N ARG A 98 -7.32 -8.70 11.79
CA ARG A 98 -8.64 -9.23 11.40
C ARG A 98 -8.70 -9.62 9.93
N VAL A 99 -8.07 -8.81 9.06
CA VAL A 99 -8.04 -9.06 7.61
C VAL A 99 -7.13 -10.23 7.27
N SER A 100 -6.03 -10.42 8.02
CA SER A 100 -5.12 -11.57 7.85
C SER A 100 -5.68 -12.89 8.38
N GLY A 101 -6.87 -12.89 9.00
CA GLY A 101 -7.61 -14.10 9.35
C GLY A 101 -7.22 -14.74 10.69
N TYR A 102 -6.57 -14.00 11.60
CA TYR A 102 -6.18 -14.44 12.95
C TYR A 102 -7.05 -13.82 14.05
#